data_AF-A0A4V4N8B7-F1
#
_entry.id   AF-A0A4V4N8B7-F1
#
_cell.length_a   1.000
_cell.length_b   1.000
_cell.length_c   1.000
_cell.angle_alpha   90.00
_cell.angle_beta   90.00
_cell.angle_gamma   90.00
#
_symmetry.space_group_name_H-M   'P 1'
#
loop_
_entity.id
_entity.type
_entity.pdbx_description
1 polymer ?
#
loop_
_entity_poly.entity_id
_entity_poly.type
_entity_poly.pdbx_seq_one_letter_code
_entity_poly.pdbx_strand_id
1 'polypeptide(L)'
;MNGRLKYLLVAGLFALSIAAPVQASPADIRSEDVVFAKGAQGAKLAGEIRGYQVVDYRLRARAGQTLTVDFKSGNLAAYFNLLPPGSNDVAMFIGATSGNRFEGVLPADGVYTIRVYQMRSAARRGERARYTIALALPPAAAHAAGFRQTLALQGTRFEVAATDEGSLNQLTVTAQQAHGKPVTFRQEIDGKVTGAEVADLNVDGQPELYVYTQSAGSGSYAGLVGLVAQKDGKLVPIRLPDLAEDAKASRGYLGHDAFAVVENRLARRFPVYKAGDSNAKPSGGTRQVQYRLERKPDGWTLVADKVVEY
;
A
#
# COMPACT_ATOMS: atom_id res chain seq x y z
N MET A 1 -6.81 61.63 78.28
CA MET A 1 -8.07 60.90 78.51
C MET A 1 -8.98 61.11 77.32
N ASN A 2 -9.47 60.13 76.56
CA ASN A 2 -9.12 58.74 76.26
C ASN A 2 -9.88 58.43 74.96
N GLY A 3 -9.21 57.76 74.02
CA GLY A 3 -9.70 57.51 72.66
C GLY A 3 -10.98 56.67 72.57
N ARG A 4 -11.74 56.92 71.51
CA ARG A 4 -12.89 56.11 71.08
C ARG A 4 -12.50 55.26 69.88
N LEU A 5 -12.38 53.94 70.08
CA LEU A 5 -12.61 52.92 69.06
C LEU A 5 -12.75 51.56 69.74
N LYS A 6 -13.35 50.59 69.02
CA LYS A 6 -13.38 49.12 69.21
C LYS A 6 -14.73 48.58 69.75
N TYR A 7 -15.43 47.59 69.18
CA TYR A 7 -15.44 46.85 67.91
C TYR A 7 -16.86 46.24 67.79
N LEU A 8 -17.49 46.27 66.61
CA LEU A 8 -18.64 45.41 66.29
C LEU A 8 -18.15 44.32 65.33
N LEU A 9 -18.15 43.08 65.81
CA LEU A 9 -17.82 41.87 65.04
C LEU A 9 -19.06 41.48 64.21
N VAL A 10 -19.00 41.65 62.89
CA VAL A 10 -19.90 41.00 61.94
C VAL A 10 -19.14 39.85 61.30
N ALA A 11 -19.51 38.62 61.64
CA ALA A 11 -18.97 37.42 61.01
C ALA A 11 -19.63 37.22 59.64
N GLY A 12 -18.95 37.66 58.58
CA GLY A 12 -19.34 37.36 57.19
C GLY A 12 -18.85 35.97 56.79
N LEU A 13 -19.78 35.05 56.54
CA LEU A 13 -19.50 33.73 55.96
C LEU A 13 -19.08 33.92 54.48
N PHE A 14 -17.79 33.87 54.18
CA PHE A 14 -17.30 33.78 52.80
C PHE A 14 -17.37 32.31 52.36
N ALA A 15 -18.42 31.95 51.64
CA ALA A 15 -18.50 30.66 50.94
C ALA A 15 -17.54 30.71 49.74
N LEU A 16 -16.34 30.15 49.92
CA LEU A 16 -15.36 29.97 48.85
C LEU A 16 -15.88 28.85 47.92
N SER A 17 -16.59 29.22 46.85
CA SER A 17 -16.96 28.30 45.78
C SER A 17 -15.71 27.86 45.04
N ILE A 18 -15.21 26.67 45.37
CA ILE A 18 -14.14 25.99 44.64
C ILE A 18 -14.72 25.63 43.26
N ALA A 19 -14.40 26.42 42.24
CA ALA A 19 -14.64 26.01 40.87
C ALA A 19 -13.74 24.80 40.60
N ALA A 20 -14.34 23.61 40.57
CA ALA A 20 -13.64 22.42 40.11
C ALA A 20 -13.06 22.70 38.71
N PRO A 21 -11.83 22.26 38.41
CA PRO A 21 -11.33 22.35 37.05
C PRO A 21 -12.30 21.61 36.15
N VAL A 22 -12.93 22.33 35.21
CA VAL A 22 -13.64 21.70 34.09
C VAL A 22 -12.58 20.93 33.31
N GLN A 23 -12.42 19.66 33.66
CA GLN A 23 -11.74 18.71 32.80
C GLN A 23 -12.55 18.69 31.51
N ALA A 24 -11.96 19.20 30.44
CA ALA A 24 -12.53 19.06 29.11
C ALA A 24 -12.73 17.56 28.88
N SER A 25 -13.99 17.14 28.77
CA SER A 25 -14.33 15.77 28.39
C SER A 25 -13.55 15.43 27.11
N PRO A 26 -12.98 14.22 26.98
CA PRO A 26 -12.54 13.75 25.67
C PRO A 26 -13.72 13.96 24.73
N ALA A 27 -13.49 14.68 23.62
CA ALA A 27 -14.57 14.94 22.69
C ALA A 27 -15.16 13.58 22.27
N ASP A 28 -16.40 13.30 22.66
CA ASP A 28 -17.05 12.03 22.34
C ASP A 28 -17.02 11.84 20.83
N ILE A 29 -16.24 10.86 20.38
CA ILE A 29 -16.11 10.54 18.96
C ILE A 29 -17.36 9.78 18.55
N ARG A 30 -18.19 10.40 17.72
CA ARG A 30 -19.36 9.72 17.15
C ARG A 30 -18.89 8.72 16.11
N SER A 31 -19.25 7.45 16.27
CA SER A 31 -18.91 6.40 15.30
C SER A 31 -20.13 6.00 14.46
N GLU A 32 -19.94 5.83 13.15
CA GLU A 32 -20.97 5.41 12.21
C GLU A 32 -20.44 4.30 11.29
N ASP A 33 -21.14 3.17 11.21
CA ASP A 33 -20.80 2.12 10.26
C ASP A 33 -21.28 2.47 8.86
N VAL A 34 -20.37 2.37 7.90
CA VAL A 34 -20.68 2.57 6.49
C VAL A 34 -21.03 1.22 5.87
N VAL A 35 -22.30 1.06 5.50
CA VAL A 35 -22.80 -0.11 4.78
C VAL A 35 -23.32 0.34 3.43
N PHE A 36 -22.80 -0.26 2.37
CA PHE A 36 -23.30 0.00 1.02
C PHE A 36 -24.59 -0.75 0.76
N ALA A 37 -25.47 -0.16 -0.05
CA ALA A 37 -26.61 -0.87 -0.58
C ALA A 37 -26.16 -2.11 -1.36
N LYS A 38 -26.99 -3.16 -1.41
CA LYS A 38 -26.66 -4.40 -2.13
C LYS A 38 -26.29 -4.10 -3.58
N GLY A 39 -25.09 -4.51 -4.00
CA GLY A 39 -24.56 -4.28 -5.35
C GLY A 39 -23.97 -2.88 -5.59
N ALA A 40 -24.05 -1.96 -4.63
CA ALA A 40 -23.41 -0.66 -4.74
C ALA A 40 -21.90 -0.76 -4.47
N GLN A 41 -21.14 0.06 -5.18
CA GLN A 41 -19.67 0.13 -5.13
C GLN A 41 -19.18 1.35 -4.34
N GLY A 42 -20.06 1.96 -3.56
CA GLY A 42 -19.81 3.24 -2.93
C GLY A 42 -21.04 3.79 -2.23
N ALA A 43 -20.86 4.91 -1.53
CA ALA A 43 -21.92 5.62 -0.84
C ALA A 43 -21.64 7.12 -0.82
N LYS A 44 -22.68 7.91 -0.62
CA LYS A 44 -22.56 9.33 -0.29
C LYS A 44 -23.03 9.52 1.15
N LEU A 45 -22.19 10.14 1.95
CA LEU A 45 -22.45 10.47 3.35
C LEU A 45 -22.57 11.98 3.48
N ALA A 46 -23.37 12.44 4.42
CA ALA A 46 -23.49 13.84 4.79
C ALA A 46 -23.48 13.97 6.31
N GLY A 47 -22.87 15.02 6.81
CA GLY A 47 -22.72 15.22 8.24
C GLY A 47 -22.46 16.67 8.62
N GLU A 48 -22.40 16.89 9.93
CA GLU A 48 -22.01 18.15 10.52
C GLU A 48 -21.15 17.89 11.76
N ILE A 49 -20.10 18.67 11.93
CA ILE A 49 -19.36 18.80 13.19
C ILE A 49 -19.39 20.23 13.67
N ARG A 50 -19.34 20.41 14.99
CA ARG A 50 -19.19 21.71 15.66
C ARG A 50 -18.11 21.65 16.72
N GLY A 51 -17.27 22.67 16.77
CA GLY A 51 -16.24 22.79 17.80
C GLY A 51 -15.26 21.61 17.75
N TYR A 52 -15.12 20.88 18.85
CA TYR A 52 -14.23 19.73 18.96
C TYR A 52 -14.87 18.39 18.57
N GLN A 53 -16.10 18.40 18.05
CA GLN A 53 -16.74 17.17 17.61
C GLN A 53 -15.94 16.47 16.50
N VAL A 54 -15.89 15.15 16.60
CA VAL A 54 -15.25 14.26 15.64
C VAL A 54 -16.26 13.19 15.24
N VAL A 55 -16.25 12.81 13.98
CA VAL A 55 -17.05 11.68 13.46
C VAL A 55 -16.14 10.67 12.80
N ASP A 56 -16.22 9.42 13.24
CA ASP A 56 -15.51 8.27 12.70
C ASP A 56 -16.46 7.43 11.85
N TYR A 57 -16.26 7.45 10.53
CA TYR A 57 -16.97 6.56 9.61
C TYR A 57 -16.16 5.27 9.41
N ARG A 58 -16.75 4.15 9.81
CA ARG A 58 -16.11 2.83 9.82
C ARG A 58 -16.50 2.06 8.56
N LEU A 59 -15.53 1.86 7.67
CA LEU A 59 -15.72 1.19 6.39
C LEU A 59 -14.99 -0.15 6.40
N ARG A 60 -15.74 -1.25 6.33
CA ARG A 60 -15.15 -2.58 6.13
C ARG A 60 -14.68 -2.72 4.67
N ALA A 61 -13.41 -3.06 4.49
CA ALA A 61 -12.79 -3.25 3.19
C ALA A 61 -11.76 -4.38 3.23
N ARG A 62 -11.33 -4.81 2.05
CA ARG A 62 -10.30 -5.82 1.83
C ARG A 62 -9.04 -5.19 1.26
N ALA A 63 -7.90 -5.82 1.52
CA ALA A 63 -6.64 -5.51 0.87
C ALA A 63 -6.79 -5.61 -0.65
N GLY A 64 -6.09 -4.75 -1.38
CA GLY A 64 -6.14 -4.71 -2.85
C GLY A 64 -7.33 -3.94 -3.43
N GLN A 65 -8.34 -3.56 -2.64
CA GLN A 65 -9.38 -2.64 -3.10
C GLN A 65 -8.80 -1.24 -3.29
N THR A 66 -9.21 -0.53 -4.34
CA THR A 66 -8.94 0.91 -4.45
C THR A 66 -10.06 1.67 -3.76
N LEU A 67 -9.71 2.43 -2.72
CA LEU A 67 -10.64 3.34 -2.04
C LEU A 67 -10.45 4.75 -2.59
N THR A 68 -11.54 5.37 -3.01
CA THR A 68 -11.64 6.80 -3.27
C THR A 68 -12.47 7.47 -2.18
N VAL A 69 -11.94 8.55 -1.60
CA VAL A 69 -12.64 9.41 -0.66
C VAL A 69 -12.60 10.84 -1.20
N ASP A 70 -13.75 11.37 -1.58
CA ASP A 70 -13.92 12.76 -1.97
C ASP A 70 -14.64 13.52 -0.85
N PHE A 71 -13.89 14.36 -0.12
CA PHE A 71 -14.41 15.15 0.98
C PHE A 71 -14.72 16.58 0.53
N LYS A 72 -15.92 17.07 0.86
CA LYS A 72 -16.31 18.47 0.63
C LYS A 72 -16.93 19.04 1.88
N SER A 73 -16.51 20.23 2.26
CA SER A 73 -17.00 20.92 3.45
C SER A 73 -17.31 22.38 3.13
N GLY A 74 -18.36 22.92 3.75
CA GLY A 74 -18.65 24.35 3.76
C GLY A 74 -17.70 25.17 4.65
N ASN A 75 -16.82 24.51 5.40
CA ASN A 75 -15.77 25.12 6.21
C ASN A 75 -14.40 24.57 5.79
N LEU A 76 -13.51 25.46 5.35
CA LEU A 76 -12.16 25.13 4.87
C LEU A 76 -11.21 24.64 5.98
N ALA A 77 -11.59 24.79 7.25
CA ALA A 77 -10.84 24.27 8.38
C ALA A 77 -11.23 22.83 8.74
N ALA A 78 -12.20 22.21 8.04
CA ALA A 78 -12.59 20.82 8.24
C ALA A 78 -11.88 19.90 7.24
N TYR A 79 -11.45 18.75 7.72
CA TYR A 79 -10.66 17.76 7.00
C TYR A 79 -11.08 16.34 7.39
N PHE A 80 -10.56 15.35 6.67
CA PHE A 80 -10.62 13.96 7.08
C PHE A 80 -9.23 13.33 7.18
N ASN A 81 -9.10 12.33 8.04
CA ASN A 81 -7.98 11.39 8.04
C ASN A 81 -8.49 9.99 7.66
N LEU A 82 -7.64 9.19 7.03
CA LEU A 82 -7.89 7.76 6.81
C LEU A 82 -6.96 6.94 7.71
N LEU A 83 -7.51 6.14 8.61
CA LEU A 83 -6.76 5.27 9.50
C LEU A 83 -6.90 3.80 9.05
N PRO A 84 -5.80 3.01 9.05
CA PRO A 84 -5.86 1.58 8.76
C PRO A 84 -6.56 0.79 9.86
N PRO A 85 -6.95 -0.47 9.60
CA PRO A 85 -7.50 -1.37 10.60
C PRO A 85 -6.62 -1.48 11.85
N GLY A 86 -7.26 -1.36 13.01
CA GLY A 86 -6.59 -1.46 14.33
C GLY A 86 -5.83 -0.20 14.77
N SER A 87 -5.75 0.85 13.94
CA SER A 87 -5.14 2.12 14.31
C SER A 87 -6.18 3.11 14.85
N ASN A 88 -5.86 3.76 15.97
CA ASN A 88 -6.68 4.82 16.55
C ASN A 88 -6.08 6.24 16.37
N ASP A 89 -4.77 6.31 16.10
CA ASP A 89 -3.99 7.55 16.20
C ASP A 89 -3.15 7.82 14.95
N VAL A 90 -2.71 6.75 14.27
CA VAL A 90 -1.85 6.85 13.09
C VAL A 90 -2.71 6.75 11.83
N ALA A 91 -2.70 7.80 11.04
CA ALA A 91 -3.41 7.85 9.76
C ALA A 91 -2.47 7.55 8.60
N MET A 92 -2.97 6.81 7.61
CA MET A 92 -2.31 6.61 6.31
C MET A 92 -2.58 7.73 5.32
N PHE A 93 -3.59 8.56 5.58
CA PHE A 93 -3.86 9.80 4.85
C PHE A 93 -4.27 10.91 5.83
N ILE A 94 -3.68 12.09 5.68
CA ILE A 94 -3.95 13.26 6.54
C ILE A 94 -4.45 14.40 5.66
N GLY A 95 -5.75 14.72 5.74
CA GLY A 95 -6.36 15.68 4.83
C GLY A 95 -5.83 17.11 5.00
N ALA A 96 -5.47 17.49 6.24
CA ALA A 96 -4.91 18.82 6.52
C ALA A 96 -3.57 19.10 5.82
N THR A 97 -2.84 18.07 5.41
CA THR A 97 -1.56 18.20 4.68
C THR A 97 -1.66 17.73 3.24
N SER A 98 -2.52 16.75 2.96
CA SER A 98 -2.59 16.04 1.68
C SER A 98 -3.78 16.46 0.81
N GLY A 99 -4.67 17.31 1.34
CA GLY A 99 -5.87 17.79 0.65
C GLY A 99 -7.13 16.98 0.94
N ASN A 100 -8.21 17.29 0.22
CA ASN A 100 -9.55 16.78 0.52
C ASN A 100 -9.99 15.59 -0.36
N ARG A 101 -9.03 14.93 -1.03
CA ARG A 101 -9.28 13.70 -1.80
C ARG A 101 -8.21 12.67 -1.52
N PHE A 102 -8.64 11.44 -1.29
CA PHE A 102 -7.78 10.25 -1.28
C PHE A 102 -8.18 9.33 -2.42
N GLU A 103 -7.19 8.73 -3.07
CA GLU A 103 -7.37 7.61 -3.99
C GLU A 103 -6.16 6.69 -3.84
N GLY A 104 -6.39 5.44 -3.45
CA GLY A 104 -5.29 4.51 -3.23
C GLY A 104 -5.73 3.09 -2.92
N VAL A 105 -4.81 2.15 -3.13
CA VAL A 105 -4.98 0.73 -2.83
C VAL A 105 -4.87 0.51 -1.32
N LEU A 106 -5.82 -0.23 -0.76
CA LEU A 106 -5.86 -0.57 0.64
C LEU A 106 -4.87 -1.71 0.96
N PRO A 107 -3.99 -1.56 1.97
CA PRO A 107 -2.92 -2.52 2.24
C PRO A 107 -3.34 -3.75 3.06
N ALA A 108 -4.48 -3.70 3.75
CA ALA A 108 -4.90 -4.74 4.70
C ALA A 108 -6.42 -4.96 4.69
N ASP A 109 -6.84 -6.17 5.05
CA ASP A 109 -8.22 -6.47 5.36
C ASP A 109 -8.62 -5.83 6.71
N GLY A 110 -9.85 -5.33 6.79
CA GLY A 110 -10.42 -4.91 8.06
C GLY A 110 -11.32 -3.69 7.97
N VAL A 111 -11.46 -3.00 9.10
CA VAL A 111 -12.28 -1.79 9.21
C VAL A 111 -11.37 -0.57 9.17
N TYR A 112 -11.48 0.21 8.11
CA TYR A 112 -10.81 1.51 7.98
C TYR A 112 -11.67 2.60 8.61
N THR A 113 -11.03 3.61 9.17
CA THR A 113 -11.73 4.75 9.79
C THR A 113 -11.48 6.01 8.98
N ILE A 114 -12.55 6.60 8.46
CA ILE A 114 -12.54 7.95 7.88
C ILE A 114 -12.95 8.92 8.99
N ARG A 115 -11.97 9.57 9.61
CA ARG A 115 -12.16 10.47 10.75
C ARG A 115 -12.31 11.91 10.27
N VAL A 116 -13.50 12.49 10.42
CA VAL A 116 -13.78 13.89 10.09
C VAL A 116 -13.61 14.77 11.32
N TYR A 117 -12.85 15.86 11.17
CA TYR A 117 -12.55 16.80 12.23
C TYR A 117 -12.35 18.22 11.68
N GLN A 118 -12.25 19.21 12.57
CA GLN A 118 -11.82 20.57 12.22
C GLN A 118 -10.55 20.97 12.96
N MET A 119 -9.75 21.84 12.35
CA MET A 119 -8.54 22.36 12.96
C MET A 119 -8.84 22.99 14.33
N ARG A 120 -7.87 22.88 15.24
CA ARG A 120 -8.01 23.36 16.63
C ARG A 120 -8.43 24.82 16.73
N SER A 121 -7.99 25.68 15.80
CA SER A 121 -8.37 27.10 15.77
C SER A 121 -9.86 27.31 15.51
N ALA A 122 -10.43 26.63 14.52
CA ALA A 122 -11.88 26.65 14.24
C ALA A 122 -12.68 25.96 15.35
N ALA A 123 -12.17 24.83 15.88
CA ALA A 123 -12.78 24.11 17.01
C ALA A 123 -12.96 25.00 18.25
N ARG A 124 -11.91 25.76 18.63
CA ARG A 124 -11.96 26.71 19.75
C ARG A 124 -13.01 27.80 19.59
N ARG A 125 -13.26 28.23 18.36
CA ARG A 125 -14.29 29.24 18.04
C ARG A 125 -15.70 28.65 17.97
N GLY A 126 -15.86 27.34 18.20
CA GLY A 126 -17.17 26.67 18.14
C GLY A 126 -17.79 26.70 16.74
N GLU A 127 -16.96 26.82 15.70
CA GLU A 127 -17.40 26.85 14.31
C GLU A 127 -18.11 25.55 13.93
N ARG A 128 -18.98 25.66 12.92
CA ARG A 128 -19.72 24.54 12.34
C ARG A 128 -19.14 24.21 10.96
N ALA A 129 -19.09 22.93 10.64
CA ALA A 129 -18.72 22.44 9.32
C ALA A 129 -19.76 21.42 8.86
N ARG A 130 -20.59 21.80 7.89
CA ARG A 130 -21.43 20.85 7.14
C ARG A 130 -20.60 20.28 6.00
N TYR A 131 -20.65 18.96 5.84
CA TYR A 131 -19.81 18.27 4.85
C TYR A 131 -20.53 17.12 4.17
N THR A 132 -19.95 16.69 3.06
CA THR A 132 -20.31 15.48 2.33
C THR A 132 -19.06 14.65 2.05
N ILE A 133 -19.21 13.33 2.07
CA ILE A 133 -18.18 12.37 1.68
C ILE A 133 -18.73 11.53 0.55
N ALA A 134 -18.10 11.55 -0.62
CA ALA A 134 -18.33 10.58 -1.66
C ALA A 134 -17.29 9.46 -1.53
N LEU A 135 -17.78 8.23 -1.30
CA LEU A 135 -16.96 7.03 -1.21
C LEU A 135 -17.17 6.19 -2.45
N ALA A 136 -16.07 5.77 -3.07
CA ALA A 136 -16.05 4.67 -4.02
C ALA A 136 -15.10 3.61 -3.47
N LEU A 137 -15.61 2.41 -3.30
CA LEU A 137 -14.85 1.22 -2.96
C LEU A 137 -15.48 0.11 -3.80
N PRO A 138 -15.21 0.08 -5.12
CA PRO A 138 -15.57 -1.06 -5.93
C PRO A 138 -15.04 -2.33 -5.26
N PRO A 139 -15.67 -3.50 -5.50
CA PRO A 139 -15.00 -4.75 -5.24
C PRO A 139 -13.55 -4.61 -5.74
N ALA A 140 -12.57 -5.06 -4.95
CA ALA A 140 -11.22 -5.26 -5.50
C ALA A 140 -11.50 -5.95 -6.81
N ALA A 141 -11.07 -5.34 -7.92
CA ALA A 141 -11.45 -5.83 -9.23
C ALA A 141 -11.33 -7.34 -9.13
N ALA A 142 -12.44 -8.07 -9.27
CA ALA A 142 -12.30 -9.42 -9.72
C ALA A 142 -11.56 -9.18 -11.02
N HIS A 143 -10.24 -9.39 -11.03
CA HIS A 143 -9.48 -9.36 -12.26
C HIS A 143 -10.13 -10.47 -13.06
N ALA A 144 -11.07 -10.07 -13.91
CA ALA A 144 -11.92 -10.96 -14.65
C ALA A 144 -10.97 -11.65 -15.62
N ALA A 145 -10.69 -12.91 -15.31
CA ALA A 145 -9.52 -13.69 -15.66
C ALA A 145 -8.25 -13.22 -14.92
N GLY A 146 -7.82 -14.01 -13.93
CA GLY A 146 -6.45 -13.92 -13.44
C GLY A 146 -5.45 -14.07 -14.60
N PHE A 147 -4.20 -13.67 -14.37
CA PHE A 147 -3.17 -13.69 -15.40
C PHE A 147 -3.10 -15.05 -16.10
N ARG A 148 -3.08 -15.06 -17.44
CA ARG A 148 -2.74 -16.24 -18.23
C ARG A 148 -1.94 -15.87 -19.46
N GLN A 149 -0.78 -16.48 -19.64
CA GLN A 149 0.07 -16.29 -20.81
C GLN A 149 0.64 -17.63 -21.28
N THR A 150 0.69 -17.84 -22.60
CA THR A 150 1.41 -18.97 -23.20
C THR A 150 2.66 -18.44 -23.88
N LEU A 151 3.81 -19.06 -23.60
CA LEU A 151 5.11 -18.75 -24.19
C LEU A 151 5.73 -20.03 -24.74
N ALA A 152 6.63 -19.92 -25.71
CA ALA A 152 7.37 -21.06 -26.22
C ALA A 152 8.78 -20.64 -26.66
N LEU A 153 9.75 -21.49 -26.34
CA LEU A 153 11.14 -21.32 -26.76
C LEU A 153 11.80 -22.70 -26.89
N GLN A 154 12.58 -22.90 -27.96
CA GLN A 154 13.36 -24.14 -28.22
C GLN A 154 12.55 -25.44 -28.00
N GLY A 155 11.31 -25.48 -28.48
CA GLY A 155 10.45 -26.66 -28.38
C GLY A 155 9.84 -26.93 -27.00
N THR A 156 10.02 -26.02 -26.04
CA THR A 156 9.33 -26.03 -24.73
C THR A 156 8.23 -24.98 -24.72
N ARG A 157 7.01 -25.39 -24.40
CA ARG A 157 5.86 -24.51 -24.20
C ARG A 157 5.60 -24.31 -22.71
N PHE A 158 5.35 -23.08 -22.30
CA PHE A 158 5.00 -22.68 -20.94
C PHE A 158 3.60 -22.07 -20.93
N GLU A 159 2.75 -22.56 -20.04
CA GLU A 159 1.50 -21.91 -19.66
C GLU A 159 1.68 -21.32 -18.27
N VAL A 160 1.65 -20.00 -18.19
CA VAL A 160 1.72 -19.25 -16.93
C VAL A 160 0.30 -18.85 -16.57
N ALA A 161 -0.14 -19.16 -15.36
CA ALA A 161 -1.44 -18.75 -14.85
C ALA A 161 -1.34 -18.28 -13.39
N ALA A 162 -2.02 -17.20 -13.04
CA ALA A 162 -2.22 -16.78 -11.65
C ALA A 162 -3.72 -16.53 -11.41
N THR A 163 -4.18 -16.72 -10.18
CA THR A 163 -5.61 -16.56 -9.84
C THR A 163 -6.00 -15.09 -9.70
N ASP A 164 -5.03 -14.24 -9.32
CA ASP A 164 -5.21 -12.82 -8.96
C ASP A 164 -6.27 -12.59 -7.88
N GLU A 165 -6.44 -13.57 -6.98
CA GLU A 165 -7.37 -13.54 -5.85
C GLU A 165 -6.72 -12.90 -4.60
N GLY A 166 -6.54 -11.57 -4.62
CA GLY A 166 -6.05 -10.81 -3.47
C GLY A 166 -4.52 -10.67 -3.39
N SER A 167 -4.00 -10.31 -2.21
CA SER A 167 -2.57 -9.98 -2.00
C SER A 167 -1.63 -11.19 -1.99
N LEU A 168 -2.13 -12.38 -1.68
CA LEU A 168 -1.42 -13.65 -1.82
C LEU A 168 -2.09 -14.43 -2.95
N ASN A 169 -1.35 -14.58 -4.03
CA ASN A 169 -1.87 -15.09 -5.29
C ASN A 169 -1.13 -16.38 -5.64
N GLN A 170 -1.84 -17.34 -6.22
CA GLN A 170 -1.24 -18.64 -6.54
C GLN A 170 -0.79 -18.67 -8.00
N LEU A 171 0.53 -18.63 -8.21
CA LEU A 171 1.14 -18.87 -9.51
C LEU A 171 1.14 -20.38 -9.82
N THR A 172 0.74 -20.72 -11.04
CA THR A 172 0.84 -22.05 -11.64
C THR A 172 1.55 -21.92 -12.99
N VAL A 173 2.64 -22.67 -13.17
CA VAL A 173 3.35 -22.78 -14.44
C VAL A 173 3.29 -24.22 -14.90
N THR A 174 2.77 -24.46 -16.10
CA THR A 174 2.83 -25.78 -16.75
C THR A 174 3.79 -25.70 -17.92
N ALA A 175 4.86 -26.48 -17.89
CA ALA A 175 5.81 -26.60 -18.99
C ALA A 175 5.65 -27.94 -19.70
N GLN A 176 5.76 -27.94 -21.03
CA GLN A 176 5.70 -29.14 -21.85
C GLN A 176 6.70 -29.04 -23.00
N GLN A 177 7.62 -30.00 -23.04
CA GLN A 177 8.50 -30.23 -24.20
C GLN A 177 7.74 -30.98 -25.30
N ALA A 178 8.11 -30.81 -26.57
CA ALA A 178 7.39 -31.35 -27.74
C ALA A 178 6.99 -32.85 -27.65
N HIS A 179 7.82 -33.68 -27.01
CA HIS A 179 7.55 -35.12 -26.80
C HIS A 179 7.52 -35.52 -25.31
N GLY A 180 7.50 -34.53 -24.41
CA GLY A 180 7.48 -34.72 -22.96
C GLY A 180 6.07 -34.66 -22.38
N LYS A 181 5.90 -35.23 -21.18
CA LYS A 181 4.70 -35.01 -20.39
C LYS A 181 4.72 -33.59 -19.80
N PRO A 182 3.56 -32.92 -19.64
CA PRO A 182 3.50 -31.65 -18.95
C PRO A 182 3.97 -31.76 -17.49
N VAL A 183 4.80 -30.82 -17.04
CA VAL A 183 5.25 -30.68 -15.66
C VAL A 183 4.71 -29.37 -15.09
N THR A 184 4.16 -29.42 -13.88
CA THR A 184 3.54 -28.25 -13.24
C THR A 184 4.33 -27.81 -12.02
N PHE A 185 4.62 -26.52 -11.96
CA PHE A 185 5.17 -25.81 -10.81
C PHE A 185 4.10 -24.90 -10.20
N ARG A 186 4.03 -24.83 -8.88
CA ARG A 186 3.10 -23.97 -8.14
C ARG A 186 3.86 -23.22 -7.05
N GLN A 187 3.61 -21.92 -6.94
CA GLN A 187 4.17 -21.07 -5.89
C GLN A 187 3.18 -19.97 -5.50
N GLU A 188 3.06 -19.73 -4.20
CA GLU A 188 2.39 -18.54 -3.69
C GLU A 188 3.29 -17.32 -3.94
N ILE A 189 2.70 -16.24 -4.47
CA ILE A 189 3.39 -15.00 -4.81
C ILE A 189 2.74 -13.82 -4.07
N ASP A 190 3.56 -12.85 -3.70
CA ASP A 190 3.10 -11.55 -3.17
C ASP A 190 2.70 -10.65 -4.34
N GLY A 191 1.43 -10.25 -4.36
CA GLY A 191 0.84 -9.37 -5.36
C GLY A 191 0.44 -10.08 -6.66
N LYS A 192 0.42 -9.31 -7.75
CA LYS A 192 -0.11 -9.74 -9.05
C LYS A 192 1.00 -10.09 -10.03
N VAL A 193 0.72 -10.98 -10.98
CA VAL A 193 1.60 -11.17 -12.14
C VAL A 193 1.40 -10.01 -13.11
N THR A 194 2.48 -9.37 -13.53
CA THR A 194 2.46 -8.24 -14.48
C THR A 194 2.92 -8.63 -15.88
N GLY A 195 3.61 -9.76 -16.03
CA GLY A 195 4.07 -10.27 -17.31
C GLY A 195 4.93 -11.52 -17.15
N ALA A 196 5.22 -12.20 -18.25
CA ALA A 196 6.21 -13.26 -18.29
C ALA A 196 6.98 -13.24 -19.63
N GLU A 197 8.25 -13.64 -19.57
CA GLU A 197 9.15 -13.72 -20.72
C GLU A 197 9.90 -15.07 -20.69
N VAL A 198 10.26 -15.57 -21.87
CA VAL A 198 11.13 -16.76 -22.02
C VAL A 198 12.45 -16.36 -22.66
N ALA A 199 13.54 -16.93 -22.19
CA ALA A 199 14.88 -16.68 -22.72
C ALA A 199 15.78 -17.91 -22.58
N ASP A 200 17.00 -17.77 -23.08
CA ASP A 200 18.11 -18.69 -22.87
C ASP A 200 19.34 -17.81 -22.56
N LEU A 201 19.36 -17.22 -21.36
CA LEU A 201 20.31 -16.17 -20.99
C LEU A 201 21.75 -16.69 -20.99
N ASN A 202 21.94 -17.96 -20.66
CA ASN A 202 23.26 -18.60 -20.62
C ASN A 202 23.62 -19.34 -21.93
N VAL A 203 22.71 -19.41 -22.90
CA VAL A 203 22.89 -20.02 -24.22
C VAL A 203 23.23 -21.52 -24.12
N ASP A 204 22.60 -22.23 -23.18
CA ASP A 204 22.84 -23.66 -22.94
C ASP A 204 21.80 -24.60 -23.60
N GLY A 205 20.79 -24.00 -24.26
CA GLY A 205 19.68 -24.70 -24.90
C GLY A 205 18.62 -25.22 -23.94
N GLN A 206 18.58 -24.75 -22.69
CA GLN A 206 17.53 -25.01 -21.72
C GLN A 206 16.74 -23.72 -21.46
N PRO A 207 15.55 -23.58 -22.05
CA PRO A 207 14.74 -22.38 -21.89
C PRO A 207 14.48 -22.03 -20.43
N GLU A 208 14.67 -20.75 -20.10
CA GLU A 208 14.21 -20.17 -18.85
C GLU A 208 12.90 -19.41 -19.03
N LEU A 209 12.07 -19.43 -18.00
CA LEU A 209 10.88 -18.62 -17.85
C LEU A 209 11.11 -17.62 -16.71
N TYR A 210 10.81 -16.35 -16.97
CA TYR A 210 10.84 -15.26 -16.00
C TYR A 210 9.43 -14.68 -15.85
N VAL A 211 8.79 -14.91 -14.71
CA VAL A 211 7.48 -14.36 -14.36
C VAL A 211 7.67 -13.16 -13.45
N TYR A 212 7.11 -12.01 -13.83
CA TYR A 212 7.22 -10.76 -13.09
C TYR A 212 6.01 -10.57 -12.20
N THR A 213 6.25 -10.23 -10.94
CA THR A 213 5.17 -9.91 -9.99
C THR A 213 5.32 -8.49 -9.48
N GLN A 214 4.24 -7.92 -8.95
CA GLN A 214 4.25 -6.60 -8.35
C GLN A 214 3.38 -6.56 -7.09
N SER A 215 3.96 -6.15 -5.96
CA SER A 215 3.27 -6.07 -4.67
C SER A 215 2.24 -4.94 -4.64
N ALA A 216 1.20 -5.10 -3.83
CA ALA A 216 0.09 -4.15 -3.73
C ALA A 216 0.41 -2.87 -2.90
N GLY A 217 1.63 -2.77 -2.35
CA GLY A 217 2.06 -1.65 -1.51
C GLY A 217 2.37 -0.37 -2.31
N SER A 218 2.49 0.76 -1.59
CA SER A 218 2.83 2.06 -2.19
C SER A 218 4.20 2.09 -2.87
N GLY A 219 5.12 1.22 -2.45
CA GLY A 219 6.39 1.01 -3.13
C GLY A 219 6.29 0.11 -4.36
N SER A 220 5.17 -0.59 -4.58
CA SER A 220 4.89 -1.39 -5.79
C SER A 220 6.09 -2.22 -6.26
N TYR A 221 6.71 -2.93 -5.30
CA TYR A 221 7.96 -3.66 -5.47
C TYR A 221 7.78 -4.80 -6.48
N ALA A 222 8.68 -4.92 -7.44
CA ALA A 222 8.69 -6.04 -8.35
C ALA A 222 9.34 -7.28 -7.72
N GLY A 223 8.70 -8.42 -7.97
CA GLY A 223 9.22 -9.74 -7.68
C GLY A 223 9.50 -10.51 -8.95
N LEU A 224 10.24 -11.61 -8.81
CA LEU A 224 10.60 -12.51 -9.89
C LEU A 224 10.39 -13.95 -9.46
N VAL A 225 9.67 -14.72 -10.27
CA VAL A 225 9.73 -16.19 -10.25
C VAL A 225 10.44 -16.63 -11.51
N GLY A 226 11.70 -17.07 -11.38
CA GLY A 226 12.50 -17.62 -12.47
C GLY A 226 12.50 -19.15 -12.43
N LEU A 227 12.37 -19.80 -13.57
CA LEU A 227 12.39 -21.26 -13.71
C LEU A 227 13.24 -21.68 -14.91
N VAL A 228 14.11 -22.67 -14.75
CA VAL A 228 14.78 -23.35 -15.88
C VAL A 228 14.01 -24.61 -16.24
N ALA A 229 13.66 -24.79 -17.51
CA ALA A 229 13.16 -26.06 -18.04
C ALA A 229 14.34 -26.97 -18.42
N GLN A 230 14.68 -27.89 -17.52
CA GLN A 230 15.81 -28.79 -17.75
C GLN A 230 15.52 -29.81 -18.86
N LYS A 231 16.59 -30.38 -19.43
CA LYS A 231 16.50 -31.41 -20.48
C LYS A 231 15.76 -32.68 -20.03
N ASP A 232 15.71 -32.95 -18.72
CA ASP A 232 14.94 -34.05 -18.14
C ASP A 232 13.45 -33.72 -17.91
N GLY A 233 13.01 -32.53 -18.35
CA GLY A 233 11.64 -32.03 -18.26
C GLY A 233 11.29 -31.33 -16.95
N LYS A 234 12.19 -31.30 -15.95
CA LYS A 234 11.91 -30.64 -14.66
C LYS A 234 11.95 -29.13 -14.77
N LEU A 235 11.09 -28.47 -13.99
CA LEU A 235 11.17 -27.04 -13.71
C LEU A 235 11.96 -26.82 -12.42
N VAL A 236 13.07 -26.07 -12.52
CA VAL A 236 13.94 -25.78 -11.38
C VAL A 236 13.99 -24.26 -11.12
N PRO A 237 13.71 -23.80 -9.89
CA PRO A 237 13.77 -22.38 -9.54
C PRO A 237 15.14 -21.75 -9.79
N ILE A 238 15.12 -20.51 -10.25
CA ILE A 238 16.27 -19.62 -10.35
C ILE A 238 16.25 -18.68 -9.15
N ARG A 239 17.33 -18.65 -8.39
CA ARG A 239 17.48 -17.73 -7.27
C ARG A 239 17.84 -16.34 -7.79
N LEU A 240 17.09 -15.33 -7.35
CA LEU A 240 17.51 -13.93 -7.40
C LEU A 240 17.80 -13.49 -5.96
N PRO A 241 19.07 -13.17 -5.61
CA PRO A 241 19.40 -12.62 -4.30
C PRO A 241 18.65 -11.31 -4.03
N ASP A 242 18.40 -10.99 -2.75
CA ASP A 242 17.77 -9.72 -2.41
C ASP A 242 18.70 -8.57 -2.84
N LEU A 243 18.12 -7.55 -3.47
CA LEU A 243 18.87 -6.36 -3.88
C LEU A 243 19.52 -5.67 -2.66
N ALA A 244 18.92 -5.78 -1.48
CA ALA A 244 19.47 -5.25 -0.24
C ALA A 244 20.84 -5.86 0.13
N GLU A 245 21.18 -7.06 -0.39
CA GLU A 245 22.49 -7.67 -0.18
C GLU A 245 23.61 -6.92 -0.93
N ASP A 246 23.29 -6.16 -1.98
CA ASP A 246 24.22 -5.27 -2.67
C ASP A 246 24.00 -3.81 -2.23
N ALA A 247 24.78 -3.36 -1.24
CA ALA A 247 24.70 -2.01 -0.68
C ALA A 247 24.95 -0.89 -1.70
N LYS A 248 25.65 -1.17 -2.80
CA LYS A 248 25.91 -0.20 -3.86
C LYS A 248 24.69 -0.11 -4.79
N ALA A 249 24.17 -1.25 -5.24
CA ALA A 249 23.04 -1.28 -6.15
C ALA A 249 21.73 -0.83 -5.47
N SER A 250 21.52 -1.16 -4.19
CA SER A 250 20.30 -0.82 -3.43
C SER A 250 20.23 0.64 -2.93
N ARG A 251 21.28 1.45 -3.12
CA ARG A 251 21.31 2.81 -2.55
C ARG A 251 20.20 3.70 -3.11
N GLY A 252 19.27 4.13 -2.25
CA GLY A 252 18.14 4.97 -2.66
C GLY A 252 17.02 4.18 -3.36
N TYR A 253 16.99 2.86 -3.21
CA TYR A 253 15.91 2.00 -3.70
C TYR A 253 14.71 2.05 -2.76
N LEU A 254 13.51 2.33 -3.30
CA LEU A 254 12.24 2.31 -2.56
C LEU A 254 11.11 1.60 -3.35
N GLY A 255 11.48 0.65 -4.22
CA GLY A 255 10.54 -0.06 -5.08
C GLY A 255 10.33 0.65 -6.42
N HIS A 256 9.12 0.52 -6.98
CA HIS A 256 8.72 0.94 -8.32
C HIS A 256 9.60 0.35 -9.40
N ASP A 257 10.17 -0.80 -9.10
CA ASP A 257 11.02 -1.54 -10.00
C ASP A 257 10.21 -2.34 -11.01
N ALA A 258 10.86 -2.67 -12.10
CA ALA A 258 10.34 -3.56 -13.13
C ALA A 258 11.47 -4.44 -13.68
N PHE A 259 11.12 -5.63 -14.14
CA PHE A 259 12.03 -6.55 -14.81
C PHE A 259 11.73 -6.62 -16.31
N ALA A 260 12.76 -6.97 -17.09
CA ALA A 260 12.63 -7.33 -18.51
C ALA A 260 13.85 -8.18 -18.91
N VAL A 261 13.70 -9.08 -19.88
CA VAL A 261 14.85 -9.66 -20.57
C VAL A 261 15.36 -8.66 -21.60
N VAL A 262 16.67 -8.41 -21.57
CA VAL A 262 17.36 -7.52 -22.50
C VAL A 262 18.61 -8.24 -23.00
N GLU A 263 18.61 -8.59 -24.29
CA GLU A 263 19.64 -9.43 -24.88
C GLU A 263 19.76 -10.75 -24.11
N ASN A 264 20.94 -11.09 -23.58
CA ASN A 264 21.19 -12.29 -22.77
C ASN A 264 21.27 -11.97 -21.27
N ARG A 265 20.50 -10.96 -20.81
CA ARG A 265 20.45 -10.54 -19.42
C ARG A 265 19.03 -10.33 -18.94
N LEU A 266 18.83 -10.56 -17.64
CA LEU A 266 17.66 -10.01 -16.96
C LEU A 266 18.02 -8.61 -16.46
N ALA A 267 17.23 -7.60 -16.80
CA ALA A 267 17.37 -6.24 -16.29
C ALA A 267 16.32 -5.97 -15.22
N ARG A 268 16.72 -5.34 -14.11
CA ARG A 268 15.85 -4.71 -13.11
C ARG A 268 16.05 -3.21 -13.17
N ARG A 269 14.99 -2.44 -13.42
CA ARG A 269 15.03 -0.97 -13.51
C ARG A 269 14.21 -0.36 -12.40
N PHE A 270 14.68 0.70 -11.76
CA PHE A 270 13.94 1.43 -10.73
C PHE A 270 14.36 2.89 -10.59
N PRO A 271 13.45 3.77 -10.14
CA PRO A 271 13.81 5.13 -9.78
C PRO A 271 14.70 5.16 -8.53
N VAL A 272 15.65 6.10 -8.51
CA VAL A 272 16.51 6.35 -7.34
C VAL A 272 15.97 7.54 -6.55
N TYR A 273 15.87 7.36 -5.24
CA TYR A 273 15.37 8.37 -4.31
C TYR A 273 16.53 9.04 -3.56
N LYS A 274 16.48 10.37 -3.49
CA LYS A 274 17.37 11.22 -2.69
C LYS A 274 16.74 11.53 -1.33
N ALA A 275 17.56 12.02 -0.40
CA ALA A 275 17.07 12.47 0.90
C ALA A 275 16.03 13.59 0.73
N GLY A 276 14.83 13.39 1.30
CA GLY A 276 13.72 14.33 1.19
C GLY A 276 12.74 14.05 0.05
N ASP A 277 13.03 13.10 -0.85
CA ASP A 277 12.08 12.68 -1.88
C ASP A 277 10.86 12.01 -1.25
N SER A 278 9.68 12.33 -1.77
CA SER A 278 8.45 11.57 -1.48
C SER A 278 8.36 10.33 -2.37
N ASN A 279 7.61 9.31 -1.95
CA ASN A 279 7.39 8.08 -2.72
C ASN A 279 6.92 8.34 -4.17
N ALA A 280 6.15 9.41 -4.41
CA ALA A 280 5.61 9.77 -5.72
C ALA A 280 6.54 10.64 -6.58
N LYS A 281 7.67 11.13 -6.03
CA LYS A 281 8.56 12.10 -6.69
C LYS A 281 10.04 11.77 -6.48
N PRO A 282 10.54 10.65 -7.02
CA PRO A 282 11.97 10.38 -7.04
C PRO A 282 12.71 11.42 -7.90
N SER A 283 13.87 11.86 -7.44
CA SER A 283 14.71 12.88 -8.11
C SER A 283 16.14 12.41 -8.40
N GLY A 284 16.44 11.14 -8.15
CA GLY A 284 17.77 10.52 -8.35
C GLY A 284 18.03 9.90 -9.71
N GLY A 285 17.09 10.01 -10.66
CA GLY A 285 17.19 9.34 -11.96
C GLY A 285 16.71 7.88 -11.89
N THR A 286 17.13 7.07 -12.85
CA THR A 286 16.79 5.64 -12.94
C THR A 286 18.04 4.79 -12.85
N ARG A 287 18.04 3.76 -12.00
CA ARG A 287 19.08 2.74 -11.97
C ARG A 287 18.60 1.47 -12.65
N GLN A 288 19.50 0.83 -13.39
CA GLN A 288 19.33 -0.50 -13.94
C GLN A 288 20.41 -1.43 -13.39
N VAL A 289 19.99 -2.56 -12.83
CA VAL A 289 20.86 -3.70 -12.50
C VAL A 289 20.64 -4.78 -13.55
N GLN A 290 21.70 -5.26 -14.18
CA GLN A 290 21.67 -6.38 -15.11
C GLN A 290 22.23 -7.63 -14.43
N TYR A 291 21.53 -8.74 -14.62
CA TYR A 291 21.88 -10.03 -14.08
C TYR A 291 22.18 -11.01 -15.21
N ARG A 292 23.19 -11.84 -14.99
CA ARG A 292 23.47 -13.02 -15.82
C ARG A 292 23.10 -14.28 -15.06
N LEU A 293 22.69 -15.31 -15.79
CA LEU A 293 22.38 -16.60 -15.18
C LEU A 293 23.66 -17.42 -15.02
N GLU A 294 23.88 -17.97 -13.82
CA GLU A 294 25.00 -18.85 -13.53
C GLU A 294 24.54 -20.14 -12.83
N ARG A 295 25.22 -21.24 -13.11
CA ARG A 295 25.09 -22.47 -12.31
C ARG A 295 26.04 -22.40 -11.11
N LYS A 296 25.47 -22.37 -9.91
CA LYS A 296 26.17 -22.49 -8.63
C LYS A 296 25.98 -23.90 -8.04
N PRO A 297 26.76 -24.29 -7.01
CA PRO A 297 26.61 -25.60 -6.37
C PRO A 297 25.20 -25.86 -5.81
N ASP A 298 24.52 -24.80 -5.38
CA ASP A 298 23.18 -24.81 -4.79
C ASP A 298 22.05 -24.66 -5.82
N GLY A 299 22.35 -24.41 -7.10
CA GLY A 299 21.36 -24.33 -8.16
C GLY A 299 21.64 -23.24 -9.19
N TRP A 300 20.59 -22.78 -9.86
CA TRP A 300 20.66 -21.67 -10.81
C TRP A 300 20.47 -20.34 -10.08
N THR A 301 21.37 -19.38 -10.32
CA THR A 301 21.34 -18.08 -9.64
C THR A 301 21.56 -16.96 -10.65
N LEU A 302 20.74 -15.92 -10.57
CA LEU A 302 20.95 -14.65 -11.25
C LEU A 302 21.96 -13.82 -10.45
N VAL A 303 23.14 -13.61 -11.04
CA VAL A 303 24.24 -12.86 -10.44
C VAL A 303 24.30 -11.48 -11.08
N ALA A 304 24.38 -10.43 -10.26
CA ALA A 304 24.54 -9.07 -10.75
C ALA A 304 25.85 -8.96 -11.55
N ASP A 305 25.73 -8.50 -12.80
CA ASP A 305 26.87 -8.34 -13.71
C ASP A 305 27.21 -6.87 -13.96
N LYS A 306 26.19 -6.01 -14.08
CA LYS A 306 26.38 -4.59 -14.38
C LYS A 306 25.33 -3.71 -13.71
N VAL A 307 25.75 -2.55 -13.22
CA VAL A 307 24.86 -1.50 -12.71
C VAL A 307 25.07 -0.24 -13.55
N VAL A 308 23.98 0.35 -14.03
CA VAL A 308 23.97 1.57 -14.85
C VAL A 308 22.98 2.56 -14.26
N GLU A 309 23.30 3.86 -14.31
CA GLU A 309 22.42 4.95 -13.90
C GLU A 309 22.17 5.87 -15.10
N TYR A 310 20.93 6.36 -15.21
CA TYR A 310 20.44 7.24 -16.26
C TYR A 310 19.70 8.44 -15.66
#